data_AF-A0A1B7VG85-F1
#
_entry.id   AF-A0A1B7VG85-F1
#
_cell.length_a   1.000
_cell.length_b   1.000
_cell.length_c   1.000
_cell.angle_alpha   90.00
_cell.angle_beta   90.00
_cell.angle_gamma   90.00
#
_symmetry.space_group_name_H-M   'P 1'
#
loop_
_entity.id
_entity.type
_entity.pdbx_description
1 polymer ?
#
loop_
_entity_poly.entity_id
_entity_poly.type
_entity_poly.pdbx_seq_one_letter_code
_entity_poly.pdbx_strand_id
1 'polypeptide(L)'
;MDLDADHEQSQYNRYNLPYIPVNAPGTEPPPPIQTQLNSGEPTNYYQQGSADVPWYNRPTYPNIPVNAPGTEPPPPIQTKLTIGQPGDKYEQEADQVASQVVQQINSPVSEQSAQGQTVQREEVPEEEEQVQAKSISDTIQRLEAPEEEEQVQAKSIDLKSILQSLIRSGTNYTQVKTAIQAASATDKTTVLADQTLLTSLQGALSWNDFARSVELLGRQAPDYNTLITDATVTDALTTAWTNSNPAVPGLGTTQHEEGGWIYLNLITGNISVTSQTSGGQASINLSSPPTVANSIVVGKFHTHPNLGPDWEHGPSPGDLTVDAQHGVPDIVVASPTPPPLTYYQSGPVRRLHLGGNQGLPGSAGGVAPQAKKDGSHDEQ
;
A
#
# COMPACT_ATOMS: atom_id res chain seq x y z
N MET A 1 -34.45 -30.63 40.11
CA MET A 1 -35.21 -30.69 41.35
C MET A 1 -34.30 -31.27 42.42
N ASP A 2 -33.62 -30.50 43.29
CA ASP A 2 -33.53 -29.04 43.50
C ASP A 2 -32.11 -28.78 44.13
N LEU A 3 -31.38 -27.69 43.82
CA LEU A 3 -31.28 -26.41 44.58
C LEU A 3 -30.89 -26.61 46.07
N ASP A 4 -29.96 -25.87 46.71
CA ASP A 4 -29.37 -24.53 46.46
C ASP A 4 -27.91 -24.38 46.97
N ALA A 5 -27.34 -23.16 46.87
CA ALA A 5 -25.93 -22.80 47.12
C ALA A 5 -25.66 -22.10 48.49
N ASP A 6 -24.58 -21.29 48.57
CA ASP A 6 -24.16 -20.34 49.62
C ASP A 6 -23.38 -20.86 50.86
N HIS A 7 -22.41 -20.13 51.47
CA HIS A 7 -21.53 -19.03 51.02
C HIS A 7 -20.31 -18.91 51.99
N GLU A 8 -19.22 -18.27 51.53
CA GLU A 8 -18.24 -17.47 52.29
C GLU A 8 -17.16 -17.99 53.29
N GLN A 9 -15.90 -17.68 52.90
CA GLN A 9 -14.84 -16.90 53.62
C GLN A 9 -13.83 -17.49 54.64
N SER A 10 -12.57 -17.10 54.36
CA SER A 10 -11.48 -16.69 55.28
C SER A 10 -10.56 -17.73 55.94
N GLN A 11 -9.30 -17.78 55.45
CA GLN A 11 -8.12 -17.66 56.32
C GLN A 11 -7.03 -16.83 55.64
N TYR A 12 -6.67 -15.70 56.26
CA TYR A 12 -5.48 -14.91 55.96
C TYR A 12 -4.21 -15.67 56.39
N ASN A 13 -3.12 -15.56 55.63
CA ASN A 13 -1.77 -15.79 56.17
C ASN A 13 -0.86 -14.60 55.87
N ARG A 14 -0.03 -14.21 56.84
CA ARG A 14 0.68 -12.92 56.83
C ARG A 14 2.08 -13.02 56.21
N TYR A 15 2.49 -11.92 55.58
CA TYR A 15 3.87 -11.64 55.19
C TYR A 15 4.83 -11.62 56.38
N ASN A 16 6.07 -12.07 56.15
CA ASN A 16 7.21 -11.82 57.03
C ASN A 16 8.41 -11.39 56.18
N LEU A 17 8.82 -10.13 56.27
CA LEU A 17 10.00 -9.56 55.61
C LEU A 17 11.12 -9.38 56.65
N PRO A 18 12.40 -9.66 56.31
CA PRO A 18 13.52 -9.33 57.18
C PRO A 18 13.89 -7.83 57.12
N TYR A 19 14.39 -7.33 58.25
CA TYR A 19 14.66 -5.93 58.55
C TYR A 19 16.10 -5.52 58.18
N ILE A 20 16.29 -4.30 57.66
CA ILE A 20 17.62 -3.68 57.46
C ILE A 20 17.58 -2.27 58.07
N PRO A 21 18.51 -1.88 58.97
CA PRO A 21 18.43 -0.63 59.72
C PRO A 21 18.92 0.59 58.92
N VAL A 22 18.38 1.77 59.28
CA VAL A 22 18.66 3.07 58.66
C VAL A 22 19.32 4.01 59.68
N ASN A 23 20.36 4.76 59.30
CA ASN A 23 20.74 6.05 59.88
C ASN A 23 21.69 6.82 58.92
N ALA A 24 21.52 8.15 58.84
CA ALA A 24 22.08 9.07 57.82
C ALA A 24 23.26 9.92 58.40
N PRO A 25 23.71 11.12 57.88
CA PRO A 25 23.39 11.87 56.64
C PRO A 25 24.58 12.60 55.92
N GLY A 26 24.33 13.24 54.75
CA GLY A 26 24.94 14.55 54.38
C GLY A 26 25.70 14.71 53.03
N THR A 27 25.17 15.58 52.14
CA THR A 27 25.82 16.46 51.09
C THR A 27 26.90 15.87 50.15
N GLU A 28 26.91 16.06 48.82
CA GLU A 28 26.52 17.21 47.95
C GLU A 28 25.92 16.74 46.58
N PRO A 29 25.26 17.62 45.79
CA PRO A 29 24.90 17.32 44.40
C PRO A 29 26.10 17.47 43.43
N PRO A 30 26.18 16.66 42.35
CA PRO A 30 27.27 16.76 41.38
C PRO A 30 27.20 18.04 40.52
N PRO A 31 28.34 18.58 40.06
CA PRO A 31 28.38 19.81 39.27
C PRO A 31 27.85 19.62 37.84
N PRO A 32 27.36 20.69 37.18
CA PRO A 32 26.94 20.63 35.79
C PRO A 32 28.15 20.42 34.87
N ILE A 33 28.10 19.39 34.03
CA ILE A 33 29.12 19.15 33.00
C ILE A 33 28.99 20.23 31.92
N GLN A 34 30.01 21.07 31.80
CA GLN A 34 30.14 22.01 30.69
C GLN A 34 30.57 21.25 29.42
N THR A 35 29.88 21.49 28.31
CA THR A 35 30.23 20.99 26.99
C THR A 35 31.56 21.59 26.53
N GLN A 36 32.63 20.81 26.58
CA GLN A 36 33.85 21.10 25.81
C GLN A 36 33.83 20.26 24.53
N LEU A 37 33.74 20.94 23.38
CA LEU A 37 34.08 20.32 22.10
C LEU A 37 35.53 19.85 22.16
N ASN A 38 35.76 18.57 21.91
CA ASN A 38 37.09 18.10 21.56
C ASN A 38 36.99 17.08 20.43
N SER A 39 37.59 17.41 19.29
CA SER A 39 37.67 16.57 18.11
C SER A 39 38.69 15.45 18.33
N GLY A 40 38.25 14.19 18.30
CA GLY A 40 39.08 13.00 18.36
C GLY A 40 38.48 11.88 17.52
N GLU A 41 39.33 11.18 16.75
CA GLU A 41 38.90 10.18 15.77
C GLU A 41 38.36 8.88 16.41
N PRO A 42 37.49 8.12 15.73
CA PRO A 42 36.97 6.86 16.25
C PRO A 42 38.04 5.75 16.22
N THR A 43 38.48 5.31 17.40
CA THR A 43 39.41 4.19 17.55
C THR A 43 38.69 2.85 17.34
N ASN A 44 39.13 2.07 16.34
CA ASN A 44 38.64 0.71 16.09
C ASN A 44 38.97 -0.24 17.26
N TYR A 45 37.96 -0.94 17.79
CA TYR A 45 38.13 -2.06 18.72
C TYR A 45 37.51 -3.35 18.16
N TYR A 46 38.33 -4.12 17.42
CA TYR A 46 38.11 -5.55 17.29
C TYR A 46 39.00 -6.28 18.29
N GLN A 47 38.41 -6.87 19.34
CA GLN A 47 39.10 -7.86 20.18
C GLN A 47 38.45 -9.24 20.05
N GLN A 48 39.03 -9.99 19.12
CA GLN A 48 39.28 -11.43 19.14
C GLN A 48 38.86 -12.19 20.42
N GLY A 49 37.74 -12.91 20.34
CA GLY A 49 37.36 -13.98 21.27
C GLY A 49 37.28 -15.31 20.54
N SER A 50 38.18 -16.25 20.84
CA SER A 50 38.28 -17.53 20.15
C SER A 50 37.30 -18.58 20.68
N ALA A 51 36.56 -19.23 19.78
CA ALA A 51 35.94 -20.54 20.02
C ALA A 51 35.76 -21.30 18.69
N ASP A 52 36.40 -22.45 18.54
CA ASP A 52 36.37 -23.25 17.31
C ASP A 52 35.09 -24.11 17.19
N VAL A 53 34.30 -23.91 16.13
CA VAL A 53 33.45 -24.97 15.51
C VAL A 53 33.37 -24.72 13.99
N PRO A 54 33.60 -25.73 13.12
CA PRO A 54 33.86 -25.48 11.70
C PRO A 54 32.61 -25.60 10.80
N TRP A 55 32.48 -24.68 9.83
CA TRP A 55 31.56 -24.81 8.69
C TRP A 55 32.26 -24.59 7.35
N TYR A 56 31.79 -25.31 6.34
CA TYR A 56 32.52 -25.60 5.09
C TYR A 56 32.17 -24.63 3.95
N ASN A 57 33.16 -24.33 3.09
CA ASN A 57 33.07 -23.68 1.78
C ASN A 57 32.35 -22.31 1.64
N ARG A 58 33.16 -21.25 1.62
CA ARG A 58 32.95 -20.09 0.73
C ARG A 58 33.62 -20.35 -0.64
N PRO A 59 33.01 -19.99 -1.79
CA PRO A 59 33.74 -19.90 -3.05
C PRO A 59 34.82 -18.81 -2.95
N THR A 60 36.05 -19.13 -3.34
CA THR A 60 37.18 -18.20 -3.33
C THR A 60 37.21 -17.34 -4.59
N TYR A 61 37.01 -16.03 -4.44
CA TYR A 61 37.44 -15.07 -5.45
C TYR A 61 38.96 -14.85 -5.34
N PRO A 62 39.72 -14.85 -6.45
CA PRO A 62 41.16 -14.69 -6.41
C PRO A 62 41.57 -13.26 -6.01
N ASN A 63 42.57 -13.15 -5.14
CA ASN A 63 43.17 -11.87 -4.73
C ASN A 63 43.69 -11.09 -5.94
N ILE A 64 43.15 -9.89 -6.17
CA ILE A 64 43.73 -8.92 -7.10
C ILE A 64 44.81 -8.13 -6.34
N PRO A 65 46.07 -8.09 -6.81
CA PRO A 65 47.12 -7.32 -6.15
C PRO A 65 46.88 -5.82 -6.30
N VAL A 66 46.88 -5.10 -5.18
CA VAL A 66 46.88 -3.63 -5.14
C VAL A 66 48.22 -3.08 -5.64
N ASN A 67 48.24 -2.59 -6.89
CA ASN A 67 48.95 -1.38 -7.33
C ASN A 67 48.76 -1.16 -8.85
N ALA A 68 47.84 -0.25 -9.21
CA ALA A 68 47.75 0.34 -10.55
C ALA A 68 47.51 1.85 -10.39
N PRO A 69 48.35 2.72 -10.97
CA PRO A 69 48.19 4.17 -10.83
C PRO A 69 47.21 4.73 -11.88
N GLY A 70 46.28 5.58 -11.44
CA GLY A 70 45.58 6.51 -12.34
C GLY A 70 44.08 6.32 -12.53
N THR A 71 43.28 6.55 -11.49
CA THR A 71 41.97 7.21 -11.60
C THR A 71 41.79 8.12 -10.38
N GLU A 72 41.50 9.39 -10.59
CA GLU A 72 41.13 10.30 -9.49
C GLU A 72 39.80 9.84 -8.84
N PRO A 73 39.61 10.05 -7.53
CA PRO A 73 38.31 9.79 -6.92
C PRO A 73 37.24 10.69 -7.53
N PRO A 74 35.99 10.21 -7.74
CA PRO A 74 34.91 11.10 -8.14
C PRO A 74 34.72 12.19 -7.07
N PRO A 75 34.39 13.43 -7.46
CA PRO A 75 34.21 14.52 -6.50
C PRO A 75 33.08 14.17 -5.52
N PRO A 76 33.19 14.56 -4.23
CA PRO A 76 32.19 14.24 -3.24
C PRO A 76 30.83 14.81 -3.64
N ILE A 77 29.84 13.94 -3.82
CA ILE A 77 28.45 14.34 -4.03
C ILE A 77 27.98 15.04 -2.76
N GLN A 78 27.69 16.34 -2.85
CA GLN A 78 27.26 17.13 -1.71
C GLN A 78 25.84 16.73 -1.28
N THR A 79 25.73 15.90 -0.24
CA THR A 79 24.47 15.65 0.47
C THR A 79 24.11 16.83 1.37
N LYS A 80 23.76 17.97 0.74
CA LYS A 80 23.21 19.14 1.44
C LYS A 80 21.74 19.34 1.09
N LEU A 81 20.87 18.61 1.79
CA LEU A 81 19.50 19.08 2.02
C LEU A 81 19.61 20.34 2.91
N THR A 82 19.76 21.49 2.27
CA THR A 82 19.79 22.77 2.97
C THR A 82 18.35 23.20 3.19
N ILE A 83 17.81 22.92 4.37
CA ILE A 83 16.61 23.62 4.85
C ILE A 83 16.99 25.11 4.87
N GLY A 84 16.18 25.93 4.20
CA GLY A 84 16.35 27.37 4.14
C GLY A 84 16.33 28.04 5.52
N GLN A 85 16.78 29.29 5.58
CA GLN A 85 16.61 30.04 6.83
C GLN A 85 15.14 30.49 6.98
N PRO A 86 14.59 30.55 8.21
CA PRO A 86 13.24 31.02 8.44
C PRO A 86 12.95 32.36 7.76
N GLY A 87 11.88 32.41 6.98
CA GLY A 87 11.48 33.54 6.16
C GLY A 87 12.15 33.62 4.79
N ASP A 88 12.74 32.52 4.27
CA ASP A 88 13.27 32.53 2.90
C ASP A 88 12.17 32.60 1.83
N LYS A 89 12.57 32.80 0.57
CA LYS A 89 11.63 32.96 -0.54
C LYS A 89 10.82 31.70 -0.86
N TYR A 90 11.32 30.50 -0.54
CA TYR A 90 10.63 29.24 -0.81
C TYR A 90 9.60 28.93 0.29
N GLU A 91 9.89 29.30 1.54
CA GLU A 91 8.91 29.32 2.63
C GLU A 91 7.78 30.31 2.32
N GLN A 92 8.11 31.52 1.85
CA GLN A 92 7.12 32.52 1.43
C GLN A 92 6.28 32.06 0.21
N GLU A 93 6.88 31.38 -0.77
CA GLU A 93 6.13 30.78 -1.89
C GLU A 93 5.20 29.65 -1.41
N ALA A 94 5.63 28.81 -0.47
CA ALA A 94 4.80 27.76 0.13
C ALA A 94 3.60 28.34 0.89
N ASP A 95 3.83 29.38 1.71
CA ASP A 95 2.76 30.08 2.45
C ASP A 95 1.74 30.76 1.52
N GLN A 96 2.19 31.31 0.39
CA GLN A 96 1.30 31.89 -0.63
C GLN A 96 0.43 30.82 -1.29
N VAL A 97 1.00 29.68 -1.68
CA VAL A 97 0.25 28.56 -2.26
C VAL A 97 -0.74 27.97 -1.25
N ALA A 98 -0.32 27.78 0.01
CA ALA A 98 -1.20 27.32 1.08
C ALA A 98 -2.38 28.28 1.29
N SER A 99 -2.10 29.60 1.33
CA SER A 99 -3.14 30.64 1.44
C SER A 99 -4.13 30.62 0.28
N GLN A 100 -3.65 30.43 -0.96
CA GLN A 100 -4.49 30.34 -2.15
C GLN A 100 -5.41 29.11 -2.12
N VAL A 101 -4.88 27.94 -1.73
CA VAL A 101 -5.67 26.70 -1.58
C VAL A 101 -6.73 26.86 -0.49
N VAL A 102 -6.39 27.45 0.66
CA VAL A 102 -7.34 27.71 1.76
C VAL A 102 -8.43 28.70 1.34
N GLN A 103 -8.11 29.74 0.56
CA GLN A 103 -9.11 30.67 0.01
C GLN A 103 -10.05 29.98 -1.00
N GLN A 104 -9.52 29.10 -1.84
CA GLN A 104 -10.31 28.34 -2.81
C GLN A 104 -11.26 27.33 -2.13
N ILE A 105 -10.84 26.72 -1.01
CA ILE A 105 -11.68 25.81 -0.22
C ILE A 105 -12.78 26.56 0.56
N ASN A 106 -12.50 27.78 1.05
CA ASN A 106 -13.45 28.58 1.82
C ASN A 106 -14.31 29.53 0.96
N SER A 107 -14.17 29.50 -0.36
CA SER A 107 -15.01 30.26 -1.29
C SER A 107 -16.37 29.56 -1.47
N PRO A 108 -17.52 30.22 -1.28
CA PRO A 108 -18.82 29.58 -1.46
C PRO A 108 -19.04 29.23 -2.93
N VAL A 109 -19.18 27.92 -3.21
CA VAL A 109 -19.61 27.41 -4.51
C VAL A 109 -21.02 27.96 -4.78
N SER A 110 -21.15 28.76 -5.83
CA SER A 110 -22.46 29.26 -6.28
C SER A 110 -23.20 28.17 -7.04
N GLU A 111 -24.00 27.38 -6.33
CA GLU A 111 -25.05 26.59 -6.95
C GLU A 111 -26.17 27.51 -7.47
N GLN A 112 -26.26 27.70 -8.79
CA GLN A 112 -27.49 27.66 -9.58
C GLN A 112 -27.29 28.32 -10.96
N SER A 113 -27.56 27.57 -12.02
CA SER A 113 -28.43 28.05 -13.10
C SER A 113 -28.86 26.90 -14.03
N ALA A 114 -29.75 26.05 -13.54
CA ALA A 114 -30.65 25.28 -14.40
C ALA A 114 -32.10 25.65 -14.05
N GLN A 115 -32.76 26.34 -14.98
CA GLN A 115 -34.21 26.59 -15.06
C GLN A 115 -34.86 27.51 -14.01
N GLY A 116 -35.81 28.34 -14.48
CA GLY A 116 -36.84 28.97 -13.64
C GLY A 116 -36.77 30.50 -13.47
N GLN A 117 -36.93 31.28 -14.55
CA GLN A 117 -37.18 32.72 -14.43
C GLN A 117 -38.66 33.05 -14.66
N THR A 118 -39.41 33.19 -13.56
CA THR A 118 -40.81 33.67 -13.55
C THR A 118 -40.93 34.88 -12.61
N VAL A 119 -40.89 36.11 -13.14
CA VAL A 119 -41.18 37.33 -12.36
C VAL A 119 -41.94 38.38 -13.20
N GLN A 120 -43.24 38.50 -12.88
CA GLN A 120 -44.05 39.73 -12.74
C GLN A 120 -44.12 40.78 -13.88
N ARG A 121 -45.25 40.71 -14.60
CA ARG A 121 -46.32 41.73 -14.71
C ARG A 121 -46.01 43.21 -14.38
N GLU A 122 -46.10 44.07 -15.40
CA GLU A 122 -46.86 45.34 -15.43
C GLU A 122 -46.73 46.01 -16.83
N GLU A 123 -47.75 46.50 -17.56
CA GLU A 123 -49.18 46.13 -17.56
C GLU A 123 -49.77 46.26 -19.01
N VAL A 124 -50.30 47.42 -19.47
CA VAL A 124 -50.94 47.60 -20.82
C VAL A 124 -50.76 49.05 -21.37
N PRO A 125 -50.56 49.29 -22.70
CA PRO A 125 -51.65 49.75 -23.58
C PRO A 125 -51.81 48.97 -24.90
N GLU A 126 -53.00 49.14 -25.48
CA GLU A 126 -53.50 48.66 -26.78
C GLU A 126 -52.72 49.22 -27.98
N GLU A 127 -52.70 48.49 -29.11
CA GLU A 127 -53.22 48.96 -30.41
C GLU A 127 -53.75 47.76 -31.22
N GLU A 128 -54.55 48.05 -32.26
CA GLU A 128 -55.28 47.10 -33.12
C GLU A 128 -54.30 46.31 -34.03
N GLU A 129 -54.62 45.24 -34.76
CA GLU A 129 -55.47 45.30 -35.96
C GLU A 129 -55.65 43.89 -36.62
N GLN A 130 -56.90 43.53 -36.97
CA GLN A 130 -57.35 42.68 -38.11
C GLN A 130 -57.02 41.15 -38.26
N VAL A 131 -58.12 40.36 -38.32
CA VAL A 131 -58.59 39.30 -39.28
C VAL A 131 -57.56 38.43 -40.10
N GLN A 132 -57.84 37.19 -40.57
CA GLN A 132 -59.10 36.59 -41.06
C GLN A 132 -59.00 35.04 -41.30
N ALA A 133 -60.16 34.36 -41.40
CA ALA A 133 -60.46 33.05 -42.06
C ALA A 133 -59.63 31.77 -41.70
N LYS A 134 -60.19 30.64 -41.24
CA LYS A 134 -61.26 29.74 -41.76
C LYS A 134 -60.95 28.99 -43.08
N SER A 135 -60.80 27.65 -42.99
CA SER A 135 -61.32 26.59 -43.91
C SER A 135 -60.63 25.24 -43.56
N ILE A 136 -61.25 24.26 -42.89
CA ILE A 136 -62.26 23.27 -43.33
C ILE A 136 -61.66 22.13 -44.20
N SER A 137 -61.64 20.93 -43.60
CA SER A 137 -61.99 19.57 -44.11
C SER A 137 -61.63 19.13 -45.54
N ASP A 138 -60.99 17.96 -45.72
CA ASP A 138 -61.74 16.71 -45.99
C ASP A 138 -60.90 15.41 -46.15
N THR A 139 -61.32 14.38 -45.41
CA THR A 139 -61.52 12.97 -45.80
C THR A 139 -60.71 12.35 -46.97
N ILE A 140 -59.78 11.43 -46.65
CA ILE A 140 -59.60 10.15 -47.39
C ILE A 140 -59.28 9.02 -46.39
N GLN A 141 -60.07 7.95 -46.41
CA GLN A 141 -59.68 6.65 -45.84
C GLN A 141 -58.75 5.92 -46.82
N ARG A 142 -57.62 5.40 -46.33
CA ARG A 142 -56.85 4.36 -47.03
C ARG A 142 -56.41 3.30 -46.04
N LEU A 143 -56.66 2.04 -46.40
CA LEU A 143 -56.27 0.84 -45.67
C LEU A 143 -54.79 0.49 -45.94
N GLU A 144 -54.22 -0.30 -45.01
CA GLU A 144 -53.05 -1.17 -45.18
C GLU A 144 -51.67 -0.53 -45.39
N ALA A 145 -50.94 -0.37 -44.28
CA ALA A 145 -49.66 -1.03 -44.06
C ALA A 145 -49.40 -1.14 -42.53
N PRO A 146 -49.00 -2.30 -41.97
CA PRO A 146 -48.26 -2.29 -40.72
C PRO A 146 -46.84 -1.86 -41.06
N GLU A 147 -46.51 -0.61 -40.78
CA GLU A 147 -45.11 -0.22 -40.63
C GLU A 147 -44.58 -0.96 -39.39
N GLU A 148 -43.87 -2.07 -39.64
CA GLU A 148 -42.92 -2.60 -38.67
C GLU A 148 -41.80 -1.55 -38.55
N GLU A 149 -42.07 -0.51 -37.75
CA GLU A 149 -41.02 0.16 -37.00
C GLU A 149 -40.44 -0.89 -36.03
N GLU A 150 -39.54 -1.72 -36.58
CA GLU A 150 -38.59 -2.49 -35.82
C GLU A 150 -37.76 -1.46 -35.04
N GLN A 151 -38.26 -1.13 -33.84
CA GLN A 151 -37.49 -0.38 -32.87
C GLN A 151 -36.31 -1.25 -32.51
N VAL A 152 -35.22 -1.05 -33.26
CA VAL A 152 -33.89 -1.59 -32.97
C VAL A 152 -33.41 -0.88 -31.72
N GLN A 153 -34.04 -1.23 -30.60
CA GLN A 153 -33.62 -0.91 -29.25
C GLN A 153 -32.32 -1.68 -29.07
N ALA A 154 -31.24 -1.07 -29.56
CA ALA A 154 -29.88 -1.53 -29.41
C ALA A 154 -29.60 -1.55 -27.92
N LYS A 155 -29.91 -2.70 -27.29
CA LYS A 155 -29.56 -2.98 -25.91
C LYS A 155 -28.06 -2.82 -25.84
N SER A 156 -27.62 -1.74 -25.19
CA SER A 156 -26.25 -1.59 -24.73
C SER A 156 -25.94 -2.84 -23.92
N ILE A 157 -25.21 -3.78 -24.51
CA ILE A 157 -24.88 -5.04 -23.85
C ILE A 157 -23.85 -4.69 -22.78
N ASP A 158 -24.23 -4.86 -21.52
CA ASP A 158 -23.32 -4.61 -20.39
C ASP A 158 -22.05 -5.46 -20.50
N LEU A 159 -20.95 -4.96 -19.93
CA LEU A 159 -19.64 -5.64 -20.01
C LEU A 159 -19.72 -7.08 -19.49
N LYS A 160 -20.54 -7.31 -18.46
CA LYS A 160 -20.76 -8.63 -17.86
C LYS A 160 -21.30 -9.62 -18.90
N SER A 161 -22.31 -9.24 -19.67
CA SER A 161 -22.91 -10.06 -20.73
C SER A 161 -21.94 -10.27 -21.89
N ILE A 162 -21.13 -9.26 -22.26
CA ILE A 162 -20.06 -9.40 -23.26
C ILE A 162 -19.02 -10.43 -22.80
N LEU A 163 -18.47 -10.28 -21.60
CA LEU A 163 -17.44 -11.20 -21.06
C LEU A 163 -17.98 -12.62 -20.91
N GLN A 164 -19.21 -12.80 -20.45
CA GLN A 164 -19.85 -14.12 -20.39
C GLN A 164 -20.00 -14.76 -21.78
N SER A 165 -20.30 -13.98 -22.83
CA SER A 165 -20.38 -14.49 -24.20
C SER A 165 -19.00 -14.91 -24.70
N LEU A 166 -17.99 -14.05 -24.53
CA LEU A 166 -16.59 -14.32 -24.91
C LEU A 166 -16.05 -15.59 -24.23
N ILE A 167 -16.28 -15.77 -22.94
CA ILE A 167 -15.85 -16.97 -22.20
C ILE A 167 -16.49 -18.24 -22.81
N ARG A 168 -17.79 -18.20 -23.14
CA ARG A 168 -18.50 -19.36 -23.74
C ARG A 168 -18.03 -19.69 -25.16
N SER A 169 -17.63 -18.70 -25.96
CA SER A 169 -17.10 -18.91 -27.31
C SER A 169 -15.63 -19.34 -27.36
N GLY A 170 -14.95 -19.34 -26.21
CA GLY A 170 -13.50 -19.27 -26.14
C GLY A 170 -13.02 -17.83 -26.38
N THR A 171 -12.08 -17.36 -25.56
CA THR A 171 -11.58 -15.98 -25.62
C THR A 171 -10.07 -15.88 -25.48
N ASN A 172 -9.55 -14.67 -25.67
CA ASN A 172 -8.16 -14.32 -25.45
C ASN A 172 -8.07 -12.90 -24.86
N TYR A 173 -6.87 -12.55 -24.39
CA TYR A 173 -6.62 -11.26 -23.77
C TYR A 173 -7.00 -10.05 -24.64
N THR A 174 -6.77 -10.10 -25.96
CA THR A 174 -7.10 -8.98 -26.85
C THR A 174 -8.59 -8.69 -26.89
N GLN A 175 -9.44 -9.72 -26.96
CA GLN A 175 -10.89 -9.54 -26.93
C GLN A 175 -11.38 -8.99 -25.58
N VAL A 176 -10.86 -9.54 -24.48
CA VAL A 176 -11.21 -9.12 -23.11
C VAL A 176 -10.75 -7.69 -22.84
N LYS A 177 -9.51 -7.34 -23.21
CA LYS A 177 -8.98 -5.97 -23.13
C LYS A 177 -9.83 -4.98 -23.91
N THR A 178 -10.17 -5.28 -25.17
CA THR A 178 -11.03 -4.41 -25.99
C THR A 178 -12.40 -4.18 -25.36
N ALA A 179 -13.04 -5.26 -24.86
CA ALA A 179 -14.34 -5.15 -24.18
C ALA A 179 -14.25 -4.27 -22.92
N ILE A 180 -13.24 -4.49 -22.07
CA ILE A 180 -13.05 -3.68 -20.84
C ILE A 180 -12.72 -2.22 -21.19
N GLN A 181 -11.89 -1.96 -22.20
CA GLN A 181 -11.54 -0.59 -22.60
C GLN A 181 -12.74 0.20 -23.11
N ALA A 182 -13.69 -0.44 -23.82
CA ALA A 182 -14.92 0.17 -24.30
C ALA A 182 -16.00 0.37 -23.22
N ALA A 183 -15.86 -0.26 -22.04
CA ALA A 183 -16.89 -0.27 -21.01
C ALA A 183 -16.85 0.93 -20.05
N SER A 184 -18.01 1.28 -19.50
CA SER A 184 -18.15 2.34 -18.50
C SER A 184 -17.45 1.97 -17.18
N ALA A 185 -17.20 2.97 -16.32
CA ALA A 185 -16.67 2.72 -14.98
C ALA A 185 -17.63 1.85 -14.15
N THR A 186 -18.95 2.08 -14.26
CA THR A 186 -19.99 1.32 -13.57
C THR A 186 -20.01 -0.16 -13.99
N ASP A 187 -19.85 -0.44 -15.28
CA ASP A 187 -19.73 -1.80 -15.81
C ASP A 187 -18.51 -2.53 -15.23
N LYS A 188 -17.36 -1.83 -15.20
CA LYS A 188 -16.10 -2.37 -14.64
C LYS A 188 -16.25 -2.71 -13.16
N THR A 189 -16.80 -1.80 -12.35
CA THR A 189 -17.10 -2.06 -10.93
C THR A 189 -18.07 -3.22 -10.75
N THR A 190 -19.10 -3.32 -11.61
CA THR A 190 -20.08 -4.43 -11.59
C THR A 190 -19.41 -5.78 -11.87
N VAL A 191 -18.46 -5.83 -12.81
CA VAL A 191 -17.67 -7.04 -13.09
C VAL A 191 -16.67 -7.35 -11.97
N LEU A 192 -16.01 -6.35 -11.37
CA LEU A 192 -15.12 -6.58 -10.21
C LEU A 192 -15.83 -7.17 -8.99
N ALA A 193 -17.11 -6.85 -8.80
CA ALA A 193 -17.93 -7.41 -7.73
C ALA A 193 -18.42 -8.85 -8.02
N ASP A 194 -18.42 -9.27 -9.29
CA ASP A 194 -18.91 -10.61 -9.70
C ASP A 194 -17.80 -11.66 -9.62
N GLN A 195 -17.60 -12.20 -8.42
CA GLN A 195 -16.60 -13.25 -8.16
C GLN A 195 -16.79 -14.50 -9.03
N THR A 196 -18.03 -14.84 -9.41
CA THR A 196 -18.33 -15.99 -10.28
C THR A 196 -17.85 -15.72 -11.71
N LEU A 197 -18.06 -14.52 -12.23
CA LEU A 197 -17.54 -14.10 -13.53
C LEU A 197 -16.02 -13.98 -13.51
N LEU A 198 -15.41 -13.42 -12.46
CA LEU A 198 -13.95 -13.37 -12.33
C LEU A 198 -13.32 -14.77 -12.25
N THR A 199 -13.95 -15.71 -11.55
CA THR A 199 -13.51 -17.12 -11.54
C THR A 199 -13.61 -17.75 -12.93
N SER A 200 -14.71 -17.49 -13.65
CA SER A 200 -14.91 -17.98 -15.02
C SER A 200 -13.89 -17.38 -16.00
N LEU A 201 -13.52 -16.11 -15.82
CA LEU A 201 -12.50 -15.41 -16.60
C LEU A 201 -11.08 -15.93 -16.30
N GLN A 202 -10.80 -16.24 -15.03
CA GLN A 202 -9.53 -16.86 -14.60
C GLN A 202 -9.32 -18.23 -15.26
N GLY A 203 -10.37 -19.05 -15.34
CA GLY A 203 -10.32 -20.35 -16.01
C GLY A 203 -10.23 -20.28 -17.55
N ALA A 204 -10.55 -19.13 -18.15
CA ALA A 204 -10.56 -18.92 -19.60
C ALA A 204 -9.29 -18.25 -20.16
N LEU A 205 -8.39 -17.78 -19.30
CA LEU A 205 -7.21 -16.99 -19.67
C LEU A 205 -5.91 -17.57 -19.06
N SER A 206 -4.76 -17.14 -19.56
CA SER A 206 -3.51 -17.35 -18.82
C SER A 206 -3.50 -16.51 -17.54
N TRP A 207 -2.70 -16.90 -16.54
CA TRP A 207 -2.58 -16.16 -15.28
C TRP A 207 -2.32 -14.65 -15.50
N ASN A 208 -1.35 -14.33 -16.37
CA ASN A 208 -0.97 -12.95 -16.66
C ASN A 208 -2.10 -12.17 -17.36
N ASP A 209 -2.78 -12.82 -18.30
CA ASP A 209 -3.89 -12.19 -19.04
C ASP A 209 -5.09 -11.94 -18.11
N PHE A 210 -5.38 -12.87 -17.18
CA PHE A 210 -6.37 -12.69 -16.13
C PHE A 210 -6.01 -11.52 -15.20
N ALA A 211 -4.81 -11.51 -14.64
CA ALA A 211 -4.36 -10.46 -13.71
C ALA A 211 -4.38 -9.06 -14.36
N ARG A 212 -3.92 -8.95 -15.61
CA ARG A 212 -4.00 -7.71 -16.40
C ARG A 212 -5.44 -7.30 -16.74
N SER A 213 -6.36 -8.26 -16.87
CA SER A 213 -7.78 -7.96 -17.08
C SER A 213 -8.42 -7.42 -15.80
N VAL A 214 -8.09 -7.99 -14.64
CA VAL A 214 -8.51 -7.50 -13.31
C VAL A 214 -7.97 -6.08 -13.04
N GLU A 215 -6.77 -5.76 -13.52
CA GLU A 215 -6.20 -4.40 -13.46
C GLU A 215 -6.96 -3.41 -14.36
N LEU A 216 -7.28 -3.79 -15.61
CA LEU A 216 -8.10 -2.96 -16.53
C LEU A 216 -9.53 -2.72 -16.02
N LEU A 217 -10.07 -3.67 -15.26
CA LEU A 217 -11.35 -3.53 -14.56
C LEU A 217 -11.26 -2.56 -13.35
N GLY A 218 -10.05 -2.12 -12.96
CA GLY A 218 -9.84 -1.08 -11.96
C GLY A 218 -9.36 -1.58 -10.59
N ARG A 219 -9.10 -2.89 -10.41
CA ARG A 219 -8.46 -3.37 -9.18
C ARG A 219 -7.00 -2.91 -9.18
N GLN A 220 -6.52 -2.41 -8.04
CA GLN A 220 -5.12 -2.03 -7.83
C GLN A 220 -4.55 -2.77 -6.63
N ALA A 221 -3.22 -2.88 -6.56
CA ALA A 221 -2.57 -3.27 -5.32
C ALA A 221 -2.70 -2.13 -4.29
N PRO A 222 -2.95 -2.44 -3.00
CA PRO A 222 -2.88 -1.44 -1.93
C PRO A 222 -1.50 -0.77 -1.90
N ASP A 223 -1.46 0.48 -1.44
CA ASP A 223 -0.22 1.13 -1.04
C ASP A 223 0.10 0.90 0.43
N TYR A 224 1.34 1.23 0.80
CA TYR A 224 1.85 1.17 2.17
C TYR A 224 0.85 1.74 3.20
N ASN A 225 0.29 2.92 2.97
CA ASN A 225 -0.66 3.56 3.90
C ASN A 225 -1.95 2.74 4.07
N THR A 226 -2.44 2.15 2.98
CA THR A 226 -3.58 1.22 3.03
C THR A 226 -3.19 -0.05 3.81
N LEU A 227 -2.01 -0.62 3.56
CA LEU A 227 -1.54 -1.84 4.22
C LEU A 227 -1.39 -1.67 5.75
N ILE A 228 -0.82 -0.57 6.23
CA ILE A 228 -0.66 -0.34 7.69
C ILE A 228 -1.96 0.02 8.42
N THR A 229 -3.10 0.07 7.71
CA THR A 229 -4.45 0.25 8.29
C THR A 229 -5.38 -0.94 8.08
N ASP A 230 -4.96 -1.98 7.34
CA ASP A 230 -5.71 -3.23 7.21
C ASP A 230 -5.53 -4.09 8.47
N ALA A 231 -6.63 -4.46 9.11
CA ALA A 231 -6.62 -5.22 10.36
C ALA A 231 -5.86 -6.56 10.25
N THR A 232 -5.98 -7.25 9.12
CA THR A 232 -5.28 -8.53 8.85
C THR A 232 -3.78 -8.34 8.81
N VAL A 233 -3.33 -7.20 8.27
CA VAL A 233 -1.92 -6.83 8.24
C VAL A 233 -1.46 -6.43 9.64
N THR A 234 -2.14 -5.49 10.31
CA THR A 234 -1.71 -5.00 11.64
C THR A 234 -1.68 -6.09 12.71
N ASP A 235 -2.60 -7.05 12.67
CA ASP A 235 -2.59 -8.21 13.57
C ASP A 235 -1.36 -9.10 13.31
N ALA A 236 -0.98 -9.28 12.04
CA ALA A 236 0.23 -10.02 11.67
C ALA A 236 1.52 -9.27 12.05
N LEU A 237 1.59 -7.95 11.87
CA LEU A 237 2.72 -7.12 12.32
C LEU A 237 2.91 -7.23 13.84
N THR A 238 1.81 -7.14 14.60
CA THR A 238 1.80 -7.25 16.07
C THR A 238 2.20 -8.66 16.53
N THR A 239 1.73 -9.69 15.83
CA THR A 239 2.09 -11.09 16.10
C THR A 239 3.57 -11.33 15.85
N ALA A 240 4.09 -10.87 14.71
CA ALA A 240 5.51 -10.99 14.37
C ALA A 240 6.39 -10.28 15.39
N TRP A 241 6.05 -9.04 15.79
CA TRP A 241 6.76 -8.32 16.85
C TRP A 241 6.75 -9.04 18.21
N THR A 242 5.64 -9.70 18.54
CA THR A 242 5.55 -10.49 19.78
C THR A 242 6.47 -11.71 19.71
N ASN A 243 6.49 -12.40 18.58
CA ASN A 243 7.30 -13.60 18.35
C ASN A 243 8.80 -13.29 18.24
N SER A 244 9.17 -12.13 17.68
CA SER A 244 10.56 -11.69 17.49
C SER A 244 11.35 -11.52 18.79
N ASN A 245 10.68 -11.62 19.94
CA ASN A 245 11.25 -11.55 21.30
C ASN A 245 12.18 -10.31 21.46
N PRO A 246 11.62 -9.09 21.37
CA PRO A 246 12.41 -7.85 21.35
C PRO A 246 13.25 -7.69 22.61
N ALA A 247 14.56 -7.46 22.46
CA ALA A 247 15.46 -7.43 23.61
C ALA A 247 15.32 -6.13 24.41
N VAL A 248 15.11 -6.27 25.71
CA VAL A 248 15.33 -5.16 26.65
C VAL A 248 16.85 -4.91 26.75
N PRO A 249 17.33 -3.66 26.66
CA PRO A 249 18.75 -3.36 26.77
C PRO A 249 19.39 -4.00 28.01
N GLY A 250 20.42 -4.82 27.80
CA GLY A 250 21.15 -5.54 28.85
C GLY A 250 20.66 -6.96 29.17
N LEU A 251 19.63 -7.51 28.50
CA LEU A 251 19.07 -8.84 28.81
C LEU A 251 18.95 -9.77 27.58
N GLY A 252 20.07 -10.42 27.21
CA GLY A 252 20.08 -11.64 26.37
C GLY A 252 19.96 -11.43 24.85
N THR A 253 20.15 -12.53 24.10
CA THR A 253 20.33 -12.53 22.64
C THR A 253 19.29 -13.36 21.87
N THR A 254 18.18 -13.77 22.50
CA THR A 254 17.15 -14.63 21.88
C THR A 254 16.19 -13.92 20.94
N GLN A 255 16.35 -12.60 20.76
CA GLN A 255 15.69 -11.84 19.71
C GLN A 255 16.04 -12.40 18.32
N HIS A 256 15.10 -12.29 17.38
CA HIS A 256 15.28 -12.72 16.00
C HIS A 256 14.26 -12.05 15.09
N GLU A 257 14.54 -11.99 13.80
CA GLU A 257 13.60 -11.41 12.84
C GLU A 257 12.45 -12.37 12.53
N GLU A 258 11.24 -11.85 12.67
CA GLU A 258 10.00 -12.44 12.18
C GLU A 258 9.47 -11.60 11.01
N GLY A 259 8.62 -12.18 10.17
CA GLY A 259 8.13 -11.51 8.97
C GLY A 259 7.28 -12.38 8.07
N GLY A 260 6.95 -11.88 6.88
CA GLY A 260 6.13 -12.60 5.92
C GLY A 260 5.70 -11.76 4.73
N TRP A 261 4.68 -12.25 4.03
CA TRP A 261 4.16 -11.65 2.80
C TRP A 261 2.67 -11.36 2.91
N ILE A 262 2.27 -10.25 2.31
CA ILE A 262 0.90 -9.76 2.23
C ILE A 262 0.38 -10.00 0.81
N TYR A 263 -0.76 -10.67 0.71
CA TYR A 263 -1.35 -11.10 -0.55
C TYR A 263 -2.68 -10.40 -0.81
N LEU A 264 -2.90 -10.01 -2.07
CA LEU A 264 -4.20 -9.59 -2.59
C LEU A 264 -4.80 -10.72 -3.43
N ASN A 265 -5.99 -11.19 -3.07
CA ASN A 265 -6.76 -12.10 -3.91
C ASN A 265 -7.43 -11.34 -5.06
N LEU A 266 -7.15 -11.72 -6.30
CA LEU A 266 -7.63 -10.99 -7.49
C LEU A 266 -9.12 -11.21 -7.79
N ILE A 267 -9.71 -12.30 -7.29
CA ILE A 267 -11.14 -12.61 -7.44
C ILE A 267 -11.94 -11.91 -6.35
N THR A 268 -11.62 -12.13 -5.08
CA THR A 268 -12.41 -11.58 -3.95
C THR A 268 -12.06 -10.14 -3.61
N GLY A 269 -10.79 -9.74 -3.81
CA GLY A 269 -10.25 -8.46 -3.32
C GLY A 269 -9.75 -8.50 -1.88
N ASN A 270 -9.85 -9.65 -1.20
CA ASN A 270 -9.44 -9.77 0.20
C ASN A 270 -7.91 -9.73 0.34
N ILE A 271 -7.46 -9.13 1.43
CA ILE A 271 -6.08 -9.24 1.92
C ILE A 271 -5.92 -10.52 2.75
N SER A 272 -4.74 -11.12 2.68
CA SER A 272 -4.33 -12.22 3.56
C SER A 272 -2.83 -12.17 3.80
N VAL A 273 -2.36 -12.78 4.88
CA VAL A 273 -0.94 -12.81 5.26
C VAL A 273 -0.46 -14.26 5.34
N THR A 274 0.78 -14.51 4.92
CA THR A 274 1.51 -15.74 5.24
C THR A 274 2.83 -15.37 5.90
N SER A 275 3.01 -15.80 7.15
CA SER A 275 4.28 -15.65 7.86
C SER A 275 5.34 -16.56 7.24
N GLN A 276 6.58 -16.07 7.22
CA GLN A 276 7.76 -16.88 6.96
C GLN A 276 8.10 -17.71 8.22
N THR A 277 8.82 -18.81 8.07
CA THR A 277 9.37 -19.54 9.22
C THR A 277 10.55 -18.75 9.80
N SER A 278 10.46 -18.43 11.11
CA SER A 278 11.44 -17.69 11.93
C SER A 278 12.90 -17.74 11.42
N GLY A 279 13.47 -16.55 11.19
CA GLY A 279 14.85 -16.36 10.75
C GLY A 279 15.87 -16.52 11.89
N GLY A 280 17.13 -16.78 11.55
CA GLY A 280 18.19 -16.89 12.55
C GLY A 280 18.65 -15.52 13.06
N GLN A 281 18.28 -15.17 14.30
CA GLN A 281 18.74 -14.05 15.16
C GLN A 281 18.81 -12.60 14.63
N ALA A 282 19.10 -12.35 13.36
CA ALA A 282 19.22 -11.01 12.77
C ALA A 282 19.09 -11.00 11.22
N SER A 283 18.46 -12.01 10.62
CA SER A 283 18.18 -12.02 9.17
C SER A 283 17.03 -12.96 8.80
N ILE A 284 16.02 -12.42 8.11
CA ILE A 284 14.93 -13.19 7.50
C ILE A 284 14.99 -13.14 5.96
N ASN A 285 14.78 -14.28 5.30
CA ASN A 285 14.75 -14.34 3.84
C ASN A 285 13.30 -14.28 3.32
N LEU A 286 12.94 -13.16 2.70
CA LEU A 286 11.61 -12.93 2.11
C LEU A 286 11.60 -12.96 0.57
N SER A 287 12.65 -13.47 -0.08
CA SER A 287 12.77 -13.50 -1.55
C SER A 287 11.92 -14.57 -2.24
N SER A 288 11.41 -15.56 -1.49
CA SER A 288 10.71 -16.73 -2.04
C SER A 288 9.32 -16.93 -1.41
N PRO A 289 8.35 -16.04 -1.67
CA PRO A 289 6.98 -16.22 -1.19
C PRO A 289 6.35 -17.51 -1.73
N PRO A 290 5.56 -18.25 -0.92
CA PRO A 290 4.74 -19.34 -1.42
C PRO A 290 3.64 -18.82 -2.36
N THR A 291 3.24 -19.63 -3.34
CA THR A 291 2.11 -19.32 -4.22
C THR A 291 0.79 -19.51 -3.47
N VAL A 292 0.00 -18.45 -3.36
CA VAL A 292 -1.37 -18.48 -2.81
C VAL A 292 -2.38 -18.46 -3.95
N ALA A 293 -3.40 -19.31 -3.87
CA ALA A 293 -4.40 -19.47 -4.93
C ALA A 293 -5.13 -18.16 -5.24
N ASN A 294 -5.22 -17.81 -6.53
CA ASN A 294 -5.87 -16.59 -7.05
C ASN A 294 -5.29 -15.27 -6.52
N SER A 295 -4.10 -15.29 -5.92
CA SER A 295 -3.51 -14.13 -5.25
C SER A 295 -2.14 -13.76 -5.81
N ILE A 296 -1.75 -12.50 -5.56
CA ILE A 296 -0.40 -11.98 -5.77
C ILE A 296 0.16 -11.39 -4.48
N VAL A 297 1.48 -11.39 -4.32
CA VAL A 297 2.15 -10.59 -3.27
C VAL A 297 2.04 -9.10 -3.63
N VAL A 298 1.50 -8.32 -2.69
CA VAL A 298 1.34 -6.86 -2.78
C VAL A 298 2.15 -6.08 -1.74
N GLY A 299 2.74 -6.77 -0.76
CA GLY A 299 3.65 -6.22 0.24
C GLY A 299 4.37 -7.33 0.99
N LYS A 300 5.41 -6.96 1.75
CA LYS A 300 6.07 -7.83 2.74
C LYS A 300 6.28 -7.04 4.04
N PHE A 301 6.69 -7.73 5.09
CA PHE A 301 7.01 -7.11 6.37
C PHE A 301 8.08 -7.93 7.10
N HIS A 302 8.86 -7.26 7.94
CA HIS A 302 9.79 -7.91 8.87
C HIS A 302 9.97 -7.05 10.14
N THR A 303 10.50 -7.65 11.21
CA THR A 303 10.75 -6.97 12.49
C THR A 303 12.22 -6.62 12.67
N HIS A 304 12.52 -5.42 13.17
CA HIS A 304 13.83 -5.09 13.78
C HIS A 304 13.68 -5.10 15.32
N PRO A 305 13.88 -6.25 15.99
CA PRO A 305 13.51 -6.45 17.40
C PRO A 305 14.40 -5.73 18.43
N ASN A 306 15.49 -5.11 18.00
CA ASN A 306 16.51 -4.55 18.87
C ASN A 306 16.04 -3.19 19.43
N LEU A 307 15.95 -3.07 20.76
CA LEU A 307 15.53 -1.84 21.44
C LEU A 307 16.72 -1.00 21.92
N GLY A 308 16.50 0.32 22.03
CA GLY A 308 17.47 1.26 22.59
C GLY A 308 18.11 2.18 21.54
N PRO A 309 18.73 3.29 21.98
CA PRO A 309 19.17 4.39 21.11
C PRO A 309 20.34 4.04 20.17
N ASP A 310 21.03 2.92 20.42
CA ASP A 310 22.20 2.48 19.66
C ASP A 310 21.82 1.62 18.43
N TRP A 311 20.52 1.42 18.15
CA TRP A 311 20.02 0.58 17.06
C TRP A 311 19.24 1.37 16.01
N GLU A 312 19.46 1.05 14.73
CA GLU A 312 18.67 1.59 13.63
C GLU A 312 17.30 0.88 13.58
N HIS A 313 16.23 1.63 13.85
CA HIS A 313 14.86 1.09 13.86
C HIS A 313 14.18 1.09 12.47
N GLY A 314 14.71 1.86 11.52
CA GLY A 314 14.23 1.88 10.14
C GLY A 314 14.89 0.81 9.26
N PRO A 315 14.56 0.75 7.96
CA PRO A 315 15.21 -0.16 7.01
C PRO A 315 16.71 0.12 6.91
N SER A 316 17.50 -0.96 6.90
CA SER A 316 18.94 -0.92 6.66
C SER A 316 19.25 -0.66 5.18
N PRO A 317 20.51 -0.32 4.82
CA PRO A 317 20.94 -0.27 3.42
C PRO A 317 20.77 -1.60 2.65
N GLY A 318 20.73 -2.73 3.38
CA GLY A 318 20.43 -4.05 2.79
C GLY A 318 18.98 -4.14 2.32
N ASP A 319 18.04 -3.72 3.17
CA ASP A 319 16.60 -3.75 2.90
C ASP A 319 16.26 -2.83 1.73
N LEU A 320 16.73 -1.58 1.77
CA LEU A 320 16.58 -0.63 0.65
C LEU A 320 17.02 -1.21 -0.71
N THR A 321 18.08 -2.03 -0.71
CA THR A 321 18.61 -2.68 -1.92
C THR A 321 17.74 -3.86 -2.38
N VAL A 322 17.31 -4.69 -1.43
CA VAL A 322 16.50 -5.89 -1.69
C VAL A 322 15.06 -5.52 -2.08
N ASP A 323 14.49 -4.50 -1.45
CA ASP A 323 13.08 -4.13 -1.60
C ASP A 323 12.81 -3.44 -2.93
N ALA A 324 13.76 -2.62 -3.38
CA ALA A 324 13.78 -2.07 -4.73
C ALA A 324 13.84 -3.17 -5.82
N GLN A 325 14.53 -4.29 -5.54
CA GLN A 325 14.57 -5.45 -6.44
C GLN A 325 13.29 -6.29 -6.35
N HIS A 326 12.67 -6.36 -5.18
CA HIS A 326 11.44 -7.14 -4.95
C HIS A 326 10.20 -6.46 -5.54
N GLY A 327 10.13 -5.13 -5.55
CA GLY A 327 9.09 -4.37 -6.26
C GLY A 327 7.72 -4.31 -5.56
N VAL A 328 7.69 -4.50 -4.23
CA VAL A 328 6.53 -4.31 -3.35
C VAL A 328 6.96 -3.51 -2.11
N PRO A 329 6.04 -2.83 -1.40
CA PRO A 329 6.35 -2.23 -0.11
C PRO A 329 6.88 -3.28 0.86
N ASP A 330 7.89 -2.91 1.63
CA ASP A 330 8.22 -3.57 2.89
C ASP A 330 7.79 -2.68 4.06
N ILE A 331 7.31 -3.32 5.12
CA ILE A 331 6.90 -2.72 6.38
C ILE A 331 7.86 -3.23 7.45
N VAL A 332 8.84 -2.39 7.81
CA VAL A 332 9.77 -2.67 8.90
C VAL A 332 9.08 -2.33 10.21
N VAL A 333 8.89 -3.33 11.07
CA VAL A 333 8.24 -3.20 12.38
C VAL A 333 9.31 -3.07 13.45
N ALA A 334 9.36 -1.91 14.11
CA ALA A 334 10.32 -1.64 15.16
C ALA A 334 9.71 -0.82 16.30
N SER A 335 10.44 -0.66 17.40
CA SER A 335 9.98 0.12 18.55
C SER A 335 11.20 0.75 19.24
N PRO A 336 11.38 2.09 19.23
CA PRO A 336 12.55 2.74 19.82
C PRO A 336 12.57 2.66 21.36
N THR A 337 11.39 2.56 21.95
CA THR A 337 11.13 2.23 23.36
C THR A 337 10.16 1.04 23.39
N PRO A 338 9.88 0.40 24.54
CA PRO A 338 8.61 -0.31 24.70
C PRO A 338 7.42 0.57 24.23
N PRO A 339 6.32 -0.05 23.75
CA PRO A 339 5.38 0.49 22.74
C PRO A 339 4.93 1.96 22.88
N PRO A 340 4.58 2.63 21.76
CA PRO A 340 3.98 2.05 20.55
C PRO A 340 4.97 1.52 19.50
N LEU A 341 4.48 0.58 18.68
CA LEU A 341 5.17 0.15 17.46
C LEU A 341 5.26 1.30 16.46
N THR A 342 6.37 1.33 15.74
CA THR A 342 6.58 2.19 14.57
C THR A 342 6.72 1.31 13.34
N TYR A 343 6.01 1.69 12.27
CA TYR A 343 6.11 1.06 10.97
C TYR A 343 6.93 1.99 10.06
N TYR A 344 8.04 1.49 9.53
CA TYR A 344 8.84 2.21 8.54
C TYR A 344 8.62 1.58 7.17
N GLN A 345 8.49 2.42 6.15
CA GLN A 345 8.36 1.97 4.77
C GLN A 345 9.74 1.75 4.14
N SER A 346 9.87 0.65 3.40
CA SER A 346 10.91 0.46 2.39
C SER A 346 10.31 -0.05 1.07
N GLY A 347 11.08 -0.05 -0.01
CA GLY A 347 10.62 -0.40 -1.36
C GLY A 347 9.63 0.62 -1.97
N PRO A 348 9.00 0.29 -3.12
CA PRO A 348 8.03 1.16 -3.76
C PRO A 348 6.75 1.34 -2.91
N VAL A 349 6.02 2.43 -3.13
CA VAL A 349 4.76 2.78 -2.43
C VAL A 349 3.67 1.71 -2.58
N ARG A 350 3.68 0.96 -3.68
CA ARG A 350 2.80 -0.19 -3.96
C ARG A 350 3.45 -1.10 -5.01
N ARG A 351 2.92 -2.31 -5.16
CA ARG A 351 3.13 -3.09 -6.39
C ARG A 351 2.54 -2.34 -7.59
N LEU A 352 3.31 -2.15 -8.66
CA LEU A 352 2.91 -1.32 -9.80
C LEU A 352 1.80 -1.95 -10.65
N HIS A 353 1.95 -3.23 -11.01
CA HIS A 353 1.03 -3.96 -11.87
C HIS A 353 0.63 -5.31 -11.27
N LEU A 354 -0.62 -5.73 -11.48
CA LEU A 354 -1.13 -7.02 -11.03
C LEU A 354 -0.57 -8.18 -11.88
N GLY A 355 -0.28 -7.91 -13.16
CA GLY A 355 0.43 -8.84 -14.03
C GLY A 355 1.86 -9.14 -13.56
N GLY A 356 2.42 -10.25 -14.07
CA GLY A 356 3.75 -10.74 -13.72
C GLY A 356 3.70 -11.97 -12.81
N ASN A 357 4.77 -12.16 -12.04
CA ASN A 357 4.89 -13.26 -11.07
C ASN A 357 3.82 -13.13 -9.96
N GLN A 358 3.24 -14.25 -9.52
CA GLN A 358 2.36 -14.28 -8.35
C GLN A 358 3.10 -13.96 -7.05
N GLY A 359 4.38 -14.34 -6.97
CA GLY A 359 5.28 -13.87 -5.94
C GLY A 359 5.68 -12.41 -6.16
N LEU A 360 6.95 -12.13 -5.92
CA LEU A 360 7.50 -10.78 -6.07
C LEU A 360 7.55 -10.38 -7.56
N PRO A 361 7.07 -9.17 -7.93
CA PRO A 361 7.03 -8.69 -9.31
C PRO A 361 8.40 -8.40 -9.92
N GLY A 362 9.44 -8.21 -9.10
CA GLY A 362 10.73 -7.69 -9.55
C GLY A 362 10.74 -6.16 -9.64
N SER A 363 11.90 -5.57 -9.93
CA SER A 363 12.10 -4.11 -9.99
C SER A 363 11.24 -3.37 -11.04
N ALA A 364 10.73 -4.08 -12.06
CA ALA A 364 9.78 -3.54 -13.02
C ALA A 364 8.34 -3.37 -12.45
N GLY A 365 8.07 -3.89 -11.25
CA GLY A 365 6.78 -3.74 -10.57
C GLY A 365 5.63 -4.58 -11.15
N GLY A 366 5.89 -5.39 -12.19
CA GLY A 366 4.96 -6.36 -12.76
C GLY A 366 4.87 -6.26 -14.29
N VAL A 367 3.74 -6.67 -14.87
CA VAL A 367 3.49 -6.57 -16.32
C VAL A 367 2.24 -5.74 -16.59
N ALA A 368 2.44 -4.58 -17.22
CA ALA A 368 1.39 -3.61 -17.50
C ALA A 368 0.30 -4.14 -18.47
N PRO A 369 -0.97 -3.71 -18.34
CA PRO A 369 -2.04 -4.04 -19.29
C PRO A 369 -1.79 -3.61 -20.74
N GLN A 370 -0.93 -2.62 -20.97
CA GLN A 370 -0.47 -2.18 -22.30
C GLN A 370 0.76 -2.93 -22.83
N ALA A 371 1.37 -3.85 -22.08
CA ALA A 371 2.53 -4.62 -22.54
C ALA A 371 2.17 -5.56 -23.72
N LYS A 372 2.95 -5.49 -24.80
CA LYS A 372 2.92 -6.42 -25.92
C LYS A 372 3.50 -7.77 -25.51
N LYS A 373 3.26 -8.78 -26.35
CA LYS A 373 3.64 -10.17 -26.08
C LYS A 373 5.16 -10.41 -26.15
N ASP A 374 5.90 -9.46 -26.72
CA ASP A 374 7.37 -9.42 -26.79
C ASP A 374 8.01 -8.60 -25.64
N GLY A 375 7.20 -8.06 -24.72
CA GLY A 375 7.66 -7.23 -23.60
C GLY A 375 7.80 -5.74 -23.92
N SER A 376 7.61 -5.30 -25.16
CA SER A 376 7.57 -3.87 -25.48
C SER A 376 6.24 -3.23 -25.04
N HIS A 377 6.22 -1.92 -24.85
CA HIS A 377 4.99 -1.18 -24.54
C HIS A 377 4.50 -0.42 -25.80
N ASP A 378 3.20 -0.13 -25.86
CA ASP A 378 2.72 0.96 -26.69
C ASP A 378 3.01 2.28 -25.97
N GLU A 379 3.74 3.18 -26.62
CA GLU A 379 3.76 4.60 -26.23
C GLU A 379 2.34 5.16 -26.43
N GLN A 380 1.83 5.88 -25.43
CA GLN A 380 0.59 6.67 -25.51
C GLN A 380 0.94 8.15 -25.52
#